data_AF-A0A4Y2DAY4-F1
#
_entry.id   AF-A0A4Y2DAY4-F1
#
_cell.length_a   1.000
_cell.length_b   1.000
_cell.length_c   1.000
_cell.angle_alpha   90.00
_cell.angle_beta   90.00
_cell.angle_gamma   90.00
#
_symmetry.space_group_name_H-M   'P 1'
#
loop_
_entity.id
_entity.type
_entity.pdbx_description
1 polymer ?
#
loop_
_entity_poly.entity_id
_entity_poly.type
_entity_poly.pdbx_seq_one_letter_code
_entity_poly.pdbx_strand_id
1 'polypeptide(L)'
;MFCLSGINLYMGIKKLPSYRDYWSTSPLLHDKYISKYLSVEQFSWLLAHIHLNDNSLQPPRGNEKYDKLCKVRPLTQNVFACGNVMMNRRNLPKTLLEDKILEEGEFDWAVSGENVVCMKWKDKRTVSVLLSQENPTAAASVDRREKMEEKEK
;
A
#
# COMPACT_ATOMS: atom_id res chain seq x y z
N MET A 1 -20.77 11.09 -4.25
CA MET A 1 -19.40 10.57 -3.99
C MET A 1 -18.41 11.67 -3.57
N PHE A 2 -18.32 12.81 -4.25
CA PHE A 2 -17.33 13.86 -3.94
C PHE A 2 -17.35 14.40 -2.50
N CYS A 3 -18.53 14.57 -1.88
CA CYS A 3 -18.62 15.04 -0.49
C CYS A 3 -18.00 14.06 0.52
N LEU A 4 -18.13 12.75 0.28
CA LEU A 4 -17.54 11.73 1.14
C LEU A 4 -16.00 11.83 1.13
N SER A 5 -15.40 11.92 -0.06
CA SER A 5 -13.96 12.05 -0.21
C SER A 5 -13.44 13.35 0.40
N GLY A 6 -14.16 14.46 0.19
CA GLY A 6 -13.81 15.76 0.78
C GLY A 6 -13.85 15.77 2.31
N ILE A 7 -14.88 15.16 2.91
CA ILE A 7 -14.98 15.03 4.37
C ILE A 7 -13.85 14.15 4.91
N ASN A 8 -13.56 13.00 4.29
CA ASN A 8 -12.45 12.14 4.73
C ASN A 8 -11.09 12.84 4.63
N LEU A 9 -10.87 13.64 3.58
CA LEU A 9 -9.66 14.45 3.45
C LEU A 9 -9.57 15.50 4.56
N TYR A 10 -10.67 16.20 4.85
CA TYR A 10 -10.73 17.19 5.92
C TYR A 10 -10.48 16.56 7.30
N MET A 11 -11.05 15.38 7.58
CA MET A 11 -10.82 14.63 8.81
C MET A 11 -9.35 14.20 8.98
N GLY A 12 -8.62 14.02 7.86
CA GLY A 12 -7.18 13.79 7.88
C GLY A 12 -6.37 15.01 8.35
N ILE A 13 -6.86 16.22 8.04
CA ILE A 13 -6.24 17.50 8.42
C ILE A 13 -6.59 17.86 9.87
N LYS A 14 -7.88 17.89 10.21
CA LYS A 14 -8.38 18.24 11.55
C LYS A 14 -8.86 16.98 12.26
N LYS A 15 -7.99 16.24 12.93
CA LYS A 15 -8.36 14.98 13.60
C LYS A 15 -9.12 15.22 14.91
N LEU A 16 -10.31 14.61 15.04
CA LEU A 16 -11.07 14.50 16.28
C LEU A 16 -11.07 13.06 16.82
N PRO A 17 -11.37 12.82 18.12
CA PRO A 17 -11.35 11.48 18.71
C PRO A 17 -12.27 10.48 18.00
N SER A 18 -13.45 10.92 17.56
CA SER A 18 -14.39 10.14 16.76
C SER A 18 -14.83 10.92 15.52
N TYR A 19 -15.09 10.22 14.42
CA TYR A 19 -15.70 10.86 13.25
C TYR A 19 -17.09 11.43 13.57
N ARG A 20 -17.78 10.93 14.60
CA ARG A 20 -19.08 11.48 15.00
C ARG A 20 -18.95 12.86 15.65
N ASP A 21 -17.78 13.17 16.20
CA ASP A 21 -17.55 14.42 16.94
C ASP A 21 -17.64 15.66 16.06
N TYR A 22 -17.36 15.55 14.76
CA TYR A 22 -17.56 16.65 13.80
C TYR A 22 -19.02 17.09 13.70
N TRP A 23 -19.97 16.20 14.04
CA TRP A 23 -21.41 16.47 14.11
C TRP A 23 -21.91 16.61 15.56
N SER A 24 -21.02 16.69 16.55
CA SER A 24 -21.39 16.84 17.95
C SER A 24 -22.18 18.12 18.19
N THR A 25 -23.03 18.15 19.22
CA THR A 25 -23.67 19.39 19.70
C THR A 25 -22.74 20.24 20.56
N SER A 26 -21.63 19.65 21.06
CA SER A 26 -20.65 20.37 21.87
C SER A 26 -19.88 21.39 21.03
N PRO A 27 -19.85 22.70 21.40
CA PRO A 27 -19.16 23.73 20.64
C PRO A 27 -17.66 23.49 20.45
N LEU A 28 -17.02 22.74 21.35
CA LEU A 28 -15.59 22.42 21.28
C LEU A 28 -15.28 21.38 20.19
N LEU A 29 -16.25 20.54 19.84
CA LEU A 29 -16.07 19.43 18.90
C LEU A 29 -16.81 19.67 17.58
N HIS A 30 -17.92 20.40 17.63
CA HIS A 30 -18.78 20.68 16.49
C HIS A 30 -18.02 21.36 15.36
N ASP A 31 -18.13 20.80 14.16
CA ASP A 31 -17.57 21.39 12.96
C ASP A 31 -18.69 21.89 12.04
N LYS A 32 -18.90 23.22 12.03
CA LYS A 32 -19.93 23.88 11.22
C LYS A 32 -19.75 23.65 9.73
N TYR A 33 -18.53 23.39 9.27
CA TYR A 33 -18.27 23.13 7.86
C TYR A 33 -18.74 21.73 7.50
N ILE A 34 -18.32 20.70 8.24
CA ILE A 34 -18.75 19.31 7.96
C ILE A 34 -20.25 19.13 8.15
N SER A 35 -20.81 19.64 9.25
CA SER A 35 -22.22 19.45 9.60
C SER A 35 -23.18 20.10 8.62
N LYS A 36 -22.72 21.09 7.84
CA LYS A 36 -23.50 21.78 6.81
C LYS A 36 -23.72 20.94 5.54
N TYR A 37 -22.77 20.10 5.14
CA TYR A 37 -22.83 19.42 3.83
C TYR A 37 -23.45 18.02 3.88
N LEU A 38 -23.40 17.35 5.02
CA LEU A 38 -23.88 15.98 5.17
C LEU A 38 -24.29 15.75 6.62
N SER A 39 -25.31 14.95 6.89
CA SER A 39 -25.60 14.52 8.27
C SER A 39 -24.69 13.36 8.69
N VAL A 40 -24.52 13.16 10.01
CA VAL A 40 -23.76 12.00 10.53
C VAL A 40 -24.38 10.67 10.11
N GLU A 41 -25.71 10.60 10.01
CA GLU A 41 -26.43 9.41 9.58
C GLU A 41 -26.19 9.11 8.10
N GLN A 42 -26.25 10.14 7.24
CA GLN A 42 -25.94 10.01 5.82
C GLN A 42 -24.48 9.61 5.61
N PHE A 43 -23.55 10.20 6.35
CA PHE A 43 -22.13 9.82 6.30
C PHE A 43 -21.93 8.37 6.75
N SER A 44 -22.53 7.97 7.88
CA SER A 44 -22.46 6.60 8.39
C SER A 44 -23.08 5.60 7.42
N TRP A 45 -24.19 5.95 6.77
CA TRP A 45 -24.83 5.12 5.77
C TRP A 45 -23.96 4.97 4.53
N LEU A 46 -23.37 6.07 4.02
CA LEU A 46 -22.45 6.02 2.90
C LEU A 46 -21.24 5.14 3.22
N LEU A 47 -20.61 5.32 4.39
CA LEU A 47 -19.48 4.49 4.83
C LEU A 47 -19.81 2.98 4.86
N ALA A 48 -21.03 2.62 5.27
CA ALA A 48 -21.45 1.23 5.35
C ALA A 48 -21.73 0.57 3.98
N HIS A 49 -22.00 1.36 2.94
CA HIS A 49 -22.44 0.86 1.62
C HIS A 49 -21.46 1.18 0.47
N ILE A 50 -20.22 1.56 0.77
CA ILE A 50 -19.18 1.71 -0.27
C ILE A 50 -18.78 0.32 -0.76
N HIS A 51 -19.09 0.04 -2.02
CA HIS A 51 -18.64 -1.14 -2.74
C HIS A 51 -17.68 -0.74 -3.85
N LEU A 52 -16.49 -1.34 -3.84
CA LEU A 52 -15.43 -1.07 -4.83
C LEU A 52 -15.40 -2.11 -5.96
N ASN A 53 -16.09 -3.22 -5.77
CA ASN A 53 -16.28 -4.26 -6.78
C ASN A 53 -17.66 -4.90 -6.62
N ASP A 54 -18.17 -5.50 -7.70
CA ASP A 54 -19.41 -6.26 -7.67
C ASP A 54 -19.21 -7.59 -6.95
N ASN A 55 -19.87 -7.73 -5.79
CA ASN A 55 -19.82 -8.96 -4.99
C ASN A 55 -20.52 -10.15 -5.66
N SER A 56 -21.41 -9.91 -6.64
CA SER A 56 -22.10 -10.98 -7.38
C SER A 56 -21.13 -11.81 -8.23
N LEU A 57 -20.00 -11.22 -8.61
CA LEU A 57 -18.96 -11.86 -9.43
C LEU A 57 -17.98 -12.68 -8.59
N GLN A 58 -18.08 -12.68 -7.26
CA GLN A 58 -17.14 -13.39 -6.40
C GLN A 58 -17.37 -14.90 -6.46
N PRO A 59 -16.40 -15.71 -6.93
CA PRO A 59 -16.52 -17.16 -6.93
C PRO A 59 -16.66 -17.71 -5.49
N PRO A 60 -17.23 -18.91 -5.30
CA PRO A 60 -17.26 -19.55 -3.99
C PRO A 60 -15.86 -19.94 -3.52
N ARG A 61 -15.67 -20.01 -2.19
CA ARG A 61 -14.42 -20.45 -1.56
C ARG A 61 -14.06 -21.86 -2.05
N GLY A 62 -12.81 -22.06 -2.44
CA GLY A 62 -12.30 -23.34 -2.95
C GLY A 62 -12.28 -23.46 -4.49
N ASN A 63 -12.86 -22.50 -5.21
CA ASN A 63 -12.67 -22.40 -6.66
C ASN A 63 -11.24 -21.93 -6.99
N GLU A 64 -10.64 -22.43 -8.07
CA GLU A 64 -9.31 -21.99 -8.54
C GLU A 64 -9.25 -20.49 -8.82
N LYS A 65 -10.36 -19.90 -9.28
CA LYS A 65 -10.48 -18.45 -9.55
C LYS A 65 -10.84 -17.64 -8.30
N TYR A 66 -10.86 -18.26 -7.11
CA TYR A 66 -11.21 -17.56 -5.87
C TYR A 66 -10.12 -16.58 -5.47
N ASP A 67 -10.39 -15.30 -5.71
CA ASP A 67 -9.54 -14.21 -5.25
C ASP A 67 -10.01 -13.66 -3.89
N LYS A 68 -9.13 -13.73 -2.88
CA LYS A 68 -9.37 -13.17 -1.54
C LYS A 68 -9.50 -11.64 -1.56
N LEU A 69 -8.86 -10.98 -2.52
CA LEU A 69 -8.85 -9.52 -2.65
C LEU A 69 -9.92 -8.99 -3.62
N CYS A 70 -10.79 -9.87 -4.14
CA CYS A 70 -11.79 -9.53 -5.16
C CYS A 70 -12.55 -8.22 -4.86
N LYS A 71 -12.96 -8.00 -3.60
CA LYS A 71 -13.73 -6.80 -3.19
C LYS A 71 -13.00 -5.47 -3.35
N VAL A 72 -11.67 -5.47 -3.31
CA VAL A 72 -10.82 -4.28 -3.39
C VAL A 72 -9.90 -4.29 -4.61
N ARG A 73 -9.98 -5.35 -5.43
CA ARG A 73 -9.07 -5.59 -6.55
C ARG A 73 -8.97 -4.40 -7.52
N PRO A 74 -10.08 -3.72 -7.90
CA PRO A 74 -10.02 -2.56 -8.78
C PRO A 74 -9.18 -1.39 -8.24
N LEU A 75 -9.13 -1.21 -6.91
CA LEU A 75 -8.24 -0.22 -6.31
C LEU A 75 -6.79 -0.70 -6.33
N THR A 76 -6.53 -1.96 -5.96
CA THR A 76 -5.16 -2.48 -5.85
C THR A 76 -4.44 -2.58 -7.20
N GLN A 77 -5.17 -2.72 -8.30
CA GLN A 77 -4.57 -2.75 -9.65
C GLN A 77 -3.95 -1.40 -10.06
N ASN A 78 -4.42 -0.30 -9.45
CA ASN A 78 -3.95 1.05 -9.74
C ASN A 78 -2.99 1.59 -8.67
N VAL A 79 -2.56 0.75 -7.75
CA VAL A 79 -1.65 1.13 -6.66
C VAL A 79 -0.40 0.27 -6.74
N PHE A 80 0.73 0.94 -6.96
CA PHE A 80 2.03 0.32 -6.84
C PHE A 80 2.46 0.24 -5.38
N ALA A 81 3.08 -0.87 -5.03
CA ALA A 81 3.66 -1.14 -3.72
C ALA A 81 5.12 -1.60 -3.87
N CYS A 82 5.94 -1.16 -2.92
CA CYS A 82 7.31 -1.59 -2.72
C CYS A 82 7.56 -1.87 -1.24
N GLY A 83 8.39 -2.86 -0.92
CA GLY A 83 8.75 -3.12 0.47
C GLY A 83 9.67 -4.31 0.71
N ASN A 84 10.33 -4.29 1.86
CA ASN A 84 11.21 -5.37 2.29
C ASN A 84 10.41 -6.63 2.64
N VAL A 85 10.92 -7.79 2.26
CA VAL A 85 10.30 -9.08 2.54
C VAL A 85 11.29 -10.03 3.22
N MET A 86 10.79 -10.83 4.17
CA MET A 86 11.55 -11.93 4.74
C MET A 86 11.40 -13.16 3.83
N MET A 87 12.51 -13.72 3.36
CA MET A 87 12.52 -14.84 2.41
C MET A 87 11.91 -16.15 2.93
N ASN A 88 11.76 -16.28 4.25
CA ASN A 88 11.12 -17.43 4.88
C ASN A 88 9.57 -17.42 4.80
N ARG A 89 8.97 -16.41 4.14
CA ARG A 89 7.51 -16.34 3.95
C ARG A 89 7.05 -17.36 2.91
N ARG A 90 5.81 -17.83 3.05
CA ARG A 90 5.17 -18.75 2.09
C ARG A 90 5.00 -18.07 0.72
N ASN A 91 5.02 -18.88 -0.35
CA ASN A 91 4.81 -18.45 -1.74
C ASN A 91 5.89 -17.50 -2.31
N LEU A 92 7.08 -17.49 -1.71
CA LEU A 92 8.23 -16.80 -2.29
C LEU A 92 9.01 -17.70 -3.24
N PRO A 93 9.66 -17.12 -4.26
CA PRO A 93 10.45 -17.88 -5.23
C PRO A 93 11.64 -18.53 -4.54
N LYS A 94 11.68 -19.87 -4.57
CA LYS A 94 12.84 -20.67 -4.13
C LYS A 94 13.92 -20.80 -5.21
N THR A 95 13.63 -20.32 -6.40
CA THR A 95 14.55 -20.30 -7.54
C THR A 95 15.66 -19.27 -7.38
N LEU A 96 15.49 -18.31 -6.46
CA LEU A 96 16.51 -17.30 -6.20
C LEU A 96 17.75 -17.91 -5.55
N LEU A 97 18.91 -17.38 -5.90
CA LEU A 97 20.21 -17.79 -5.38
C LEU A 97 20.26 -17.68 -3.86
N GLU A 98 20.93 -18.63 -3.21
CA GLU A 98 21.16 -18.60 -1.76
C GLU A 98 22.09 -17.45 -1.35
N ASP A 99 21.94 -16.96 -0.12
CA ASP A 99 22.73 -15.83 0.40
C ASP A 99 24.24 -16.07 0.43
N LYS A 100 24.65 -17.33 0.41
CA LYS A 100 26.06 -17.76 0.45
C LYS A 100 26.73 -17.72 -0.92
N ILE A 101 25.94 -17.79 -1.99
CA ILE A 101 26.43 -17.85 -3.36
C ILE A 101 26.54 -16.44 -3.96
N LEU A 102 25.66 -15.54 -3.51
CA LEU A 102 25.58 -14.17 -4.01
C LEU A 102 26.71 -13.30 -3.45
N GLU A 103 27.54 -12.74 -4.32
CA GLU A 103 28.68 -11.89 -3.97
C GLU A 103 28.25 -10.43 -3.71
N GLU A 104 29.06 -9.66 -2.98
CA GLU A 104 28.77 -8.25 -2.71
C GLU A 104 28.68 -7.43 -4.01
N GLY A 105 27.59 -6.69 -4.16
CA GLY A 105 27.24 -5.95 -5.37
C GLY A 105 26.33 -6.70 -6.33
N GLU A 106 26.18 -8.02 -6.20
CA GLU A 106 25.32 -8.82 -7.07
C GLU A 106 23.84 -8.77 -6.67
N PHE A 107 22.99 -8.98 -7.66
CA PHE A 107 21.55 -9.06 -7.47
C PHE A 107 20.96 -10.22 -8.27
N ASP A 108 19.84 -10.73 -7.77
CA ASP A 108 19.04 -11.78 -8.40
C ASP A 108 17.57 -11.40 -8.30
N TRP A 109 16.75 -11.84 -9.24
CA TRP A 109 15.35 -11.47 -9.27
C TRP A 109 14.47 -12.55 -9.90
N ALA A 110 13.21 -12.56 -9.49
CA ALA A 110 12.18 -13.42 -10.05
C ALA A 110 10.86 -12.65 -10.19
N VAL A 111 10.07 -12.98 -11.21
CA VAL A 111 8.79 -12.34 -11.48
C VAL A 111 7.67 -13.35 -11.35
N SER A 112 6.63 -12.98 -10.60
CA SER A 112 5.39 -13.75 -10.49
C SER A 112 4.51 -13.54 -11.74
N GLY A 113 3.61 -14.49 -12.03
CA GLY A 113 2.63 -14.36 -13.12
C GLY A 113 1.69 -13.15 -12.99
N GLU A 114 1.59 -12.55 -11.79
CA GLU A 114 0.84 -11.30 -11.54
C GLU A 114 1.71 -10.03 -11.67
N ASN A 115 2.87 -10.11 -12.35
CA ASN A 115 3.82 -8.99 -12.54
C ASN A 115 4.35 -8.37 -11.23
N VAL A 116 4.47 -9.19 -10.19
CA VAL A 116 5.15 -8.82 -8.94
C VAL A 116 6.59 -9.31 -9.01
N VAL A 117 7.52 -8.40 -8.84
CA VAL A 117 8.96 -8.66 -8.85
C VAL A 117 9.43 -8.93 -7.42
N CYS A 118 10.17 -10.01 -7.23
CA CYS A 118 10.97 -10.25 -6.05
C CYS A 118 12.44 -10.06 -6.42
N MET A 119 13.06 -9.02 -5.87
CA MET A 119 14.46 -8.69 -6.09
C MET A 119 15.25 -8.97 -4.82
N LYS A 120 16.45 -9.52 -4.99
CA LYS A 120 17.41 -9.81 -3.95
C LYS A 120 18.71 -9.12 -4.32
N TRP A 121 19.26 -8.34 -3.41
CA TRP A 121 20.50 -7.61 -3.63
C TRP A 121 21.45 -7.82 -2.44
N LYS A 122 22.72 -8.09 -2.74
CA LYS A 122 23.76 -8.31 -1.75
C LYS A 122 24.62 -7.05 -1.62
N ASP A 123 24.51 -6.40 -0.47
CA ASP A 123 25.53 -5.46 0.02
C ASP A 123 26.31 -6.16 1.15
N LYS A 124 26.62 -5.49 2.26
CA LYS A 124 27.14 -6.16 3.48
C LYS A 124 26.19 -7.21 4.06
N ARG A 125 24.90 -7.04 3.79
CA ARG A 125 23.83 -7.99 4.12
C ARG A 125 22.93 -8.12 2.91
N THR A 126 22.32 -9.29 2.75
CA THR A 126 21.32 -9.48 1.71
C THR A 126 20.04 -8.75 2.07
N VAL A 127 19.51 -7.97 1.13
CA VAL A 127 18.19 -7.34 1.22
C VAL A 127 17.30 -7.97 0.15
N SER A 128 16.05 -8.24 0.52
CA SER A 128 15.03 -8.74 -0.40
C SER A 128 13.82 -7.82 -0.41
N VAL A 129 13.38 -7.44 -1.61
CA VAL A 129 12.34 -6.44 -1.84
C VAL A 129 11.29 -7.03 -2.79
N LEU A 130 10.02 -6.75 -2.52
CA LEU A 130 8.92 -6.96 -3.45
C LEU A 130 8.51 -5.64 -4.08
N LEU A 131 8.30 -5.64 -5.39
CA LEU A 131 7.93 -4.47 -6.19
C LEU A 131 6.82 -4.85 -7.16
N SER A 132 5.91 -3.93 -7.45
CA SER A 132 4.82 -4.10 -8.44
C SER A 132 4.86 -3.08 -9.57
N GLN A 133 5.90 -2.24 -9.62
CA GLN A 133 5.95 -1.03 -10.44
C GLN A 133 6.81 -1.16 -11.71
N GLU A 134 7.90 -1.94 -11.67
CA GLU A 134 8.96 -1.85 -12.68
C GLU A 134 9.46 -3.22 -13.13
N ASN A 135 9.97 -3.29 -14.36
CA ASN A 135 10.66 -4.46 -14.91
C ASN A 135 12.12 -4.48 -14.38
N PRO A 136 12.59 -5.56 -13.74
CA PRO A 136 13.92 -5.63 -13.12
C PRO A 136 15.09 -5.64 -14.11
N THR A 137 14.83 -5.64 -15.42
CA THR A 137 15.86 -5.72 -16.46
C THR A 137 16.65 -4.40 -16.63
N ALA A 138 16.09 -3.26 -16.22
CA ALA A 138 16.75 -1.96 -16.32
C ALA A 138 17.72 -1.73 -15.14
N ALA A 139 18.88 -2.38 -15.18
CA ALA A 139 19.94 -2.10 -14.22
C ALA A 139 20.63 -0.75 -14.53
N ALA A 140 20.79 0.10 -13.53
CA ALA A 140 21.52 1.36 -13.63
C ALA A 140 22.50 1.49 -12.47
N SER A 141 23.71 1.97 -12.75
CA SER A 141 24.67 2.35 -11.72
C SER A 141 24.38 3.78 -11.26
N VAL A 142 24.27 3.98 -9.95
CA VAL A 142 24.06 5.30 -9.35
C VAL A 142 25.14 5.55 -8.31
N ASP A 143 25.78 6.71 -8.36
CA ASP A 143 26.75 7.11 -7.37
C ASP A 143 26.09 7.31 -6.01
N ARG A 144 26.71 6.77 -4.96
CA ARG A 144 26.20 6.91 -3.61
C ARG A 144 26.28 8.38 -3.18
N ARG A 145 25.17 8.95 -2.74
CA ARG A 145 25.17 10.30 -2.14
C ARG A 145 25.98 10.28 -0.84
N GLU A 146 27.19 10.82 -0.89
CA GLU A 146 27.99 11.07 0.31
C GLU A 146 27.43 12.28 1.06
N LYS A 147 27.35 12.18 2.40
CA LYS A 147 26.93 13.29 3.24
C LYS A 147 28.09 14.27 3.30
N MET A 148 27.90 15.47 2.75
CA MET A 148 28.87 16.55 2.91
C MET A 148 28.91 16.94 4.40
N GLU A 149 29.93 16.47 5.12
CA GLU A 149 30.25 16.97 6.45
C GLU A 149 30.99 18.30 6.28
N GLU A 150 30.26 19.40 6.27
CA GLU A 150 30.84 20.73 6.50
C GLU A 150 31.26 20.79 7.98
N LYS A 151 32.52 20.44 8.26
CA LYS A 151 33.14 20.73 9.55
C LYS A 151 33.60 22.19 9.53
N GLU A 152 32.76 23.09 10.03
CA GLU A 152 33.23 24.40 10.50
C GLU A 152 34.23 24.18 11.65
N LYS A 153 35.41 24.79 11.52
CA LYS A 153 36.49 24.79 12.52
C LYS A 153 36.28 25.91 13.53
#